data_AF-A0A8T4LVP9-F1
#
_entry.id   AF-A0A8T4LVP9-F1
#
_cell.length_a   1.000
_cell.length_b   1.000
_cell.length_c   1.000
_cell.angle_alpha   90.00
_cell.angle_beta   90.00
_cell.angle_gamma   90.00
#
_symmetry.space_group_name_H-M   'P 1'
#
loop_
_entity.id
_entity.type
_entity.pdbx_description
1 polymer ?
#
loop_
_entity_poly.entity_id
_entity_poly.type
_entity_poly.pdbx_seq_one_letter_code
_entity_poly.pdbx_strand_id
1 'polypeptide(L)'
;MNKGFLILTLSILLISFVAAKDVAYIVNTVFTENEDFTDALNELNLTYDVILSSAVPSTDFSNYQIILLNNEDFSNPDAIPINNKPALLVNGKNMEDWGWVAPISKVKQTTPLRGTVMDSNHPITQGVPINFTVYTSANPDMYYLGQENIFTGVQLIVGRGQGPQDAILAVVDAGTTLTKPGDPDTQVNANSVFFGMHKSQYWTPETETLFKNSLMWLYETSFVPPETFEIQLSEGQNLVSIPLILDSDDVNDILASNPEVTYVSEYNGNFVTATSMVNNKGYFLNSTSNSVLTLTGQLATEQQSVQLNSGMNLVGITTTSNIALSSLPSQVIEVSKRNPDGTYTIATKYVGVWFNSFDLEPGKGYWFKLNNGVTWNYSP
;
A
#
# COMPACT_ATOMS: atom_id res chain seq x y z
N MET A 1 35.52 -47.26 -15.49
CA MET A 1 35.34 -45.84 -15.88
C MET A 1 33.89 -45.63 -16.29
N ASN A 2 33.01 -45.32 -15.35
CA ASN A 2 31.63 -44.93 -15.67
C ASN A 2 31.47 -43.46 -15.29
N LYS A 3 31.40 -42.60 -16.31
CA LYS A 3 31.10 -41.18 -16.15
C LYS A 3 29.58 -41.05 -15.95
N GLY A 4 29.16 -40.84 -14.71
CA GLY A 4 27.79 -40.47 -14.39
C GLY A 4 27.55 -39.03 -14.84
N PHE A 5 26.64 -38.85 -15.79
CA PHE A 5 26.19 -37.55 -16.29
C PHE A 5 25.17 -37.00 -15.28
N LEU A 6 25.56 -35.99 -14.51
CA LEU A 6 24.65 -35.29 -13.59
C LEU A 6 23.80 -34.32 -14.43
N ILE A 7 22.54 -34.67 -14.69
CA ILE A 7 21.57 -33.75 -15.28
C ILE A 7 21.09 -32.83 -14.16
N LEU A 8 21.58 -31.60 -14.16
CA LEU A 8 21.08 -30.53 -13.30
C LEU A 8 19.81 -29.96 -13.95
N THR A 9 18.65 -30.41 -13.48
CA THR A 9 17.36 -29.89 -13.93
C THR A 9 17.17 -28.49 -13.34
N LEU A 10 17.29 -27.46 -14.19
CA LEU A 10 17.02 -26.07 -13.84
C LEU A 10 15.51 -25.87 -13.76
N SER A 11 14.97 -25.88 -12.55
CA SER A 11 13.58 -25.52 -12.27
C SER A 11 13.42 -24.00 -12.44
N ILE A 12 12.93 -23.57 -13.60
CA ILE A 12 12.51 -22.19 -13.83
C ILE A 12 11.23 -21.99 -13.01
N LEU A 13 11.35 -21.32 -11.86
CA LEU A 13 10.22 -20.77 -11.13
C LEU A 13 9.65 -19.62 -11.98
N LEU A 14 8.58 -19.93 -12.73
CA LEU A 14 7.73 -18.91 -13.32
C LEU A 14 7.01 -18.22 -12.16
N ILE A 15 7.53 -17.07 -11.74
CA ILE A 15 6.81 -16.16 -10.85
C ILE A 15 5.72 -15.54 -11.73
N SER A 16 4.49 -16.02 -11.58
CA SER A 16 3.34 -15.37 -12.21
C SER A 16 3.16 -14.03 -11.54
N PHE A 17 3.44 -12.94 -12.25
CA PHE A 17 3.03 -11.60 -11.85
C PHE A 17 1.50 -11.58 -11.83
N VAL A 18 0.92 -11.68 -10.64
CA VAL A 18 -0.50 -11.42 -10.44
C VAL A 18 -0.65 -9.91 -10.46
N ALA A 19 -1.34 -9.37 -11.47
CA ALA A 19 -1.67 -7.95 -11.49
C ALA A 19 -2.53 -7.65 -10.26
N ALA A 20 -2.14 -6.64 -9.47
CA ALA A 20 -2.91 -6.17 -8.33
C ALA A 20 -4.33 -5.79 -8.77
N LYS A 21 -5.32 -6.11 -7.94
CA LYS A 21 -6.73 -5.77 -8.15
C LYS A 21 -7.13 -4.65 -7.22
N ASP A 22 -8.23 -3.97 -7.50
CA ASP A 22 -8.68 -2.88 -6.63
C ASP A 22 -9.30 -3.43 -5.35
N VAL A 23 -10.14 -4.47 -5.43
CA VAL A 23 -10.94 -4.96 -4.30
C VAL A 23 -10.78 -6.46 -4.03
N ALA A 24 -10.49 -6.81 -2.78
CA ALA A 24 -10.65 -8.15 -2.23
C ALA A 24 -12.07 -8.30 -1.67
N TYR A 25 -12.97 -8.97 -2.40
CA TYR A 25 -14.34 -9.18 -1.95
C TYR A 25 -14.47 -10.50 -1.19
N ILE A 26 -14.68 -10.43 0.14
CA ILE A 26 -14.67 -11.61 1.01
C ILE A 26 -16.09 -12.13 1.28
N VAL A 27 -16.27 -13.43 1.02
CA VAL A 27 -17.50 -14.20 1.21
C VAL A 27 -17.17 -15.57 1.83
N ASN A 28 -18.09 -16.27 2.49
CA ASN A 28 -17.81 -17.65 2.92
C ASN A 28 -17.79 -18.63 1.75
N THR A 29 -18.67 -18.42 0.77
CA THR A 29 -18.80 -19.29 -0.40
C THR A 29 -19.13 -18.47 -1.64
N VAL A 30 -18.83 -18.99 -2.83
CA VAL A 30 -19.22 -18.34 -4.10
C VAL A 30 -20.74 -18.18 -4.25
N PHE A 31 -21.54 -18.95 -3.51
CA PHE A 31 -23.01 -18.88 -3.56
C PHE A 31 -23.60 -17.78 -2.67
N THR A 32 -22.77 -17.13 -1.84
CA THR A 32 -23.20 -16.03 -0.98
C THR A 32 -22.75 -14.67 -1.52
N GLU A 33 -22.14 -14.65 -2.71
CA GLU A 33 -21.86 -13.42 -3.45
C GLU A 33 -23.13 -12.56 -3.58
N ASN A 34 -22.98 -11.27 -3.30
CA ASN A 34 -24.07 -10.32 -3.42
C ASN A 34 -23.96 -9.59 -4.77
N GLU A 35 -24.89 -9.88 -5.69
CA GLU A 35 -24.91 -9.30 -7.03
C GLU A 35 -24.96 -7.76 -7.00
N ASP A 36 -25.71 -7.15 -6.05
CA ASP A 36 -25.78 -5.70 -5.95
C ASP A 36 -24.40 -5.08 -5.60
N PHE A 37 -23.54 -5.82 -4.90
CA PHE A 37 -22.19 -5.36 -4.56
C PHE A 37 -21.27 -5.44 -5.77
N THR A 38 -21.33 -6.55 -6.52
CA THR A 38 -20.47 -6.72 -7.70
C THR A 38 -20.92 -5.85 -8.86
N ASP A 39 -22.22 -5.59 -9.02
CA ASP A 39 -22.75 -4.58 -9.94
C ASP A 39 -22.21 -3.19 -9.61
N ALA A 40 -22.22 -2.79 -8.33
CA ALA A 40 -21.66 -1.52 -7.90
C ALA A 40 -20.16 -1.40 -8.19
N LEU A 41 -19.37 -2.47 -7.98
CA LEU A 41 -17.95 -2.50 -8.34
C LEU A 41 -17.73 -2.32 -9.85
N ASN A 42 -18.51 -3.03 -10.67
CA ASN A 42 -18.45 -2.95 -12.12
C ASN A 42 -18.81 -1.55 -12.64
N GLU A 43 -19.85 -0.93 -12.09
CA GLU A 43 -20.25 0.44 -12.45
C GLU A 43 -19.18 1.49 -12.11
N LEU A 44 -18.45 1.28 -11.02
CA LEU A 44 -17.33 2.12 -10.61
C LEU A 44 -16.02 1.80 -11.37
N ASN A 45 -16.02 0.78 -12.24
CA ASN A 45 -14.84 0.23 -12.93
C ASN A 45 -13.75 -0.26 -11.97
N LEU A 46 -14.12 -0.74 -10.78
CA LEU A 46 -13.20 -1.33 -9.82
C LEU A 46 -13.02 -2.82 -10.12
N THR A 47 -11.79 -3.24 -10.35
CA THR A 47 -11.45 -4.65 -10.53
C THR A 47 -11.44 -5.38 -9.18
N TYR A 48 -11.90 -6.62 -9.16
CA TYR A 48 -12.00 -7.37 -7.91
C TYR A 48 -11.71 -8.86 -8.09
N ASP A 49 -11.32 -9.49 -6.99
CA ASP A 49 -11.35 -10.94 -6.84
C ASP A 49 -12.30 -11.33 -5.71
N VAL A 50 -13.03 -12.43 -5.88
CA VAL A 50 -13.83 -13.05 -4.82
C VAL A 50 -12.92 -13.98 -4.01
N ILE A 51 -12.77 -13.67 -2.73
CA ILE A 51 -11.92 -14.41 -1.79
C ILE A 51 -12.80 -15.15 -0.80
N LEU A 52 -12.66 -16.47 -0.77
CA LEU A 52 -13.37 -17.28 0.22
C LEU A 52 -12.78 -17.06 1.61
N SER A 53 -13.62 -17.02 2.65
CA SER A 53 -13.17 -16.85 4.04
C SER A 53 -12.12 -17.90 4.44
N SER A 54 -12.26 -19.13 3.94
CA SER A 54 -11.29 -20.21 4.13
C SER A 54 -9.91 -19.95 3.49
N ALA A 55 -9.82 -19.10 2.46
CA ALA A 55 -8.59 -18.74 1.77
C ALA A 55 -7.88 -17.52 2.39
N VAL A 56 -8.60 -16.71 3.18
CA VAL A 56 -8.09 -15.49 3.84
C VAL A 56 -6.72 -15.69 4.52
N PRO A 57 -6.47 -16.76 5.30
CA PRO A 57 -5.18 -16.92 5.98
C PRO A 57 -3.98 -17.09 5.04
N SER A 58 -4.22 -17.45 3.79
CA SER A 58 -3.20 -17.62 2.74
C SER A 58 -3.20 -16.50 1.69
N THR A 59 -4.13 -15.56 1.78
CA THR A 59 -4.25 -14.44 0.85
C THR A 59 -3.26 -13.35 1.20
N ASP A 60 -2.49 -12.91 0.21
CA ASP A 60 -1.67 -11.71 0.33
C ASP A 60 -2.51 -10.46 -0.03
N PHE A 61 -2.98 -9.77 1.01
CA PHE A 61 -3.80 -8.56 0.88
C PHE A 61 -3.01 -7.33 0.41
N SER A 62 -1.68 -7.40 0.24
CA SER A 62 -0.92 -6.31 -0.38
C SER A 62 -1.29 -6.11 -1.86
N ASN A 63 -1.78 -7.16 -2.52
CA ASN A 63 -2.19 -7.13 -3.94
C ASN A 63 -3.55 -6.48 -4.20
N TYR A 64 -4.21 -5.96 -3.17
CA TYR A 64 -5.53 -5.32 -3.26
C TYR A 64 -5.44 -3.90 -2.71
N GLN A 65 -6.31 -2.97 -3.11
CA GLN A 65 -6.38 -1.65 -2.46
C GLN A 65 -7.34 -1.65 -1.28
N ILE A 66 -8.50 -2.29 -1.44
CA ILE A 66 -9.60 -2.28 -0.47
C ILE A 66 -10.07 -3.70 -0.18
N ILE A 67 -10.59 -3.93 1.02
CA ILE A 67 -11.37 -5.10 1.39
C ILE A 67 -12.86 -4.75 1.39
N LEU A 68 -13.67 -5.53 0.70
CA LEU A 68 -15.13 -5.48 0.82
C LEU A 68 -15.61 -6.72 1.56
N LEU A 69 -16.37 -6.54 2.64
CA LEU A 69 -16.92 -7.66 3.40
C LEU A 69 -18.41 -7.83 3.17
N ASN A 70 -18.81 -9.06 2.83
CA ASN A 70 -20.22 -9.42 2.88
C ASN A 70 -20.72 -9.56 4.33
N ASN A 71 -22.03 -9.45 4.51
CA ASN A 71 -22.67 -9.65 5.83
C ASN A 71 -22.91 -11.14 6.11
N GLU A 72 -21.85 -11.82 6.54
CA GLU A 72 -21.84 -13.25 6.81
C GLU A 72 -21.31 -13.56 8.22
N ASP A 73 -21.28 -14.83 8.61
CA ASP A 73 -20.61 -15.25 9.84
C ASP A 73 -19.25 -15.83 9.44
N PHE A 74 -18.18 -15.06 9.56
CA PHE A 74 -16.85 -15.49 9.14
C PHE A 74 -16.23 -16.39 10.21
N SER A 75 -15.65 -17.51 9.81
CA SER A 75 -15.06 -18.49 10.75
C SER A 75 -13.69 -18.06 11.30
N ASN A 76 -13.07 -17.05 10.69
CA ASN A 76 -11.74 -16.54 10.97
C ASN A 76 -11.69 -15.00 10.91
N PRO A 77 -12.54 -14.29 11.66
CA PRO A 77 -12.65 -12.82 11.58
C PRO A 77 -11.33 -12.12 11.91
N ASP A 78 -10.53 -12.68 12.83
CA ASP A 78 -9.22 -12.14 13.23
C ASP A 78 -8.16 -12.19 12.12
N ALA A 79 -8.34 -13.07 11.12
CA ALA A 79 -7.42 -13.18 9.99
C ALA A 79 -7.69 -12.14 8.90
N ILE A 80 -8.84 -11.46 8.94
CA ILE A 80 -9.20 -10.43 7.97
C ILE A 80 -8.59 -9.10 8.45
N PRO A 81 -7.67 -8.48 7.71
CA PRO A 81 -6.89 -7.33 8.20
C PRO A 81 -7.65 -5.99 8.09
N ILE A 82 -8.91 -5.92 8.55
CA ILE A 82 -9.79 -4.75 8.41
C ILE A 82 -9.29 -3.47 9.10
N ASN A 83 -8.43 -3.62 10.12
CA ASN A 83 -7.81 -2.50 10.83
C ASN A 83 -6.44 -2.11 10.22
N ASN A 84 -5.91 -2.90 9.27
CA ASN A 84 -4.60 -2.67 8.64
C ASN A 84 -4.69 -2.50 7.12
N LYS A 85 -5.89 -2.62 6.55
CA LYS A 85 -6.17 -2.47 5.13
C LYS A 85 -7.48 -1.72 4.98
N PRO A 86 -7.58 -0.78 4.02
CA PRO A 86 -8.83 -0.05 3.81
C PRO A 86 -10.00 -1.00 3.63
N ALA A 87 -11.09 -0.82 4.38
CA ALA A 87 -12.16 -1.83 4.42
C ALA A 87 -13.57 -1.25 4.46
N LEU A 88 -14.47 -1.79 3.65
CA LEU A 88 -15.92 -1.56 3.72
C LEU A 88 -16.59 -2.75 4.42
N LEU A 89 -17.03 -2.50 5.65
CA LEU A 89 -17.61 -3.48 6.57
C LEU A 89 -19.13 -3.43 6.50
N VAL A 90 -19.72 -4.22 5.60
CA VAL A 90 -21.19 -4.43 5.59
C VAL A 90 -21.62 -5.44 6.67
N ASN A 91 -20.63 -6.13 7.24
CA ASN A 91 -20.81 -7.14 8.26
C ASN A 91 -21.03 -6.50 9.64
N GLY A 92 -22.17 -6.81 10.27
CA GLY A 92 -22.43 -6.40 11.64
C GLY A 92 -22.04 -7.43 12.71
N LYS A 93 -21.75 -8.68 12.33
CA LYS A 93 -21.60 -9.82 13.26
C LYS A 93 -20.24 -9.89 13.93
N ASN A 94 -19.17 -9.47 13.24
CA ASN A 94 -17.78 -9.55 13.74
C ASN A 94 -17.22 -8.19 14.20
N MET A 95 -18.08 -7.16 14.32
CA MET A 95 -17.65 -5.81 14.71
C MET A 95 -17.07 -5.73 16.14
N GLU A 96 -17.51 -6.63 17.03
CA GLU A 96 -16.95 -6.77 18.39
C GLU A 96 -15.55 -7.40 18.35
N ASP A 97 -15.38 -8.47 17.57
CA ASP A 97 -14.08 -9.14 17.37
C ASP A 97 -13.04 -8.16 16.81
N TRP A 98 -13.48 -7.27 15.93
CA TRP A 98 -12.65 -6.22 15.33
C TRP A 98 -12.42 -4.99 16.20
N GLY A 99 -13.07 -4.90 17.37
CA GLY A 99 -12.83 -3.86 18.36
C GLY A 99 -13.43 -2.47 18.05
N TRP A 100 -14.54 -2.43 17.32
CA TRP A 100 -15.21 -1.16 16.95
C TRP A 100 -16.37 -0.78 17.87
N VAL A 101 -16.99 -1.76 18.52
CA VAL A 101 -18.22 -1.60 19.29
C VAL A 101 -18.32 -2.69 20.35
N ALA A 102 -19.07 -2.44 21.43
CA ALA A 102 -19.39 -3.47 22.42
C ALA A 102 -20.78 -3.21 23.05
N PRO A 103 -21.85 -3.97 22.71
CA PRO A 103 -22.10 -4.81 21.53
C PRO A 103 -22.74 -4.06 20.35
N ILE A 104 -22.73 -4.68 19.15
CA ILE A 104 -23.48 -4.13 18.01
C ILE A 104 -24.99 -4.28 18.19
N SER A 105 -25.77 -3.37 17.62
CA SER A 105 -27.23 -3.40 17.68
C SER A 105 -27.88 -3.61 16.32
N LYS A 106 -29.12 -4.10 16.34
CA LYS A 106 -29.94 -4.34 15.15
C LYS A 106 -31.33 -3.77 15.32
N VAL A 107 -31.88 -3.19 14.26
CA VAL A 107 -33.25 -2.65 14.22
C VAL A 107 -34.03 -3.27 13.08
N LYS A 108 -35.32 -3.49 13.31
CA LYS A 108 -36.34 -3.81 12.31
C LYS A 108 -37.64 -3.09 12.68
N GLN A 109 -38.39 -2.62 11.70
CA GLN A 109 -39.65 -1.90 11.94
C GLN A 109 -40.66 -2.10 10.81
N THR A 110 -41.93 -1.82 11.12
CA THR A 110 -43.09 -1.96 10.22
C THR A 110 -43.27 -0.80 9.24
N THR A 111 -42.40 0.21 9.31
CA THR A 111 -42.27 1.30 8.34
C THR A 111 -40.87 1.27 7.73
N PRO A 112 -40.66 1.80 6.50
CA PRO A 112 -39.33 1.92 5.91
C PRO A 112 -38.34 2.60 6.87
N LEU A 113 -37.15 2.00 7.02
CA LEU A 113 -36.05 2.58 7.81
C LEU A 113 -35.61 3.91 7.21
N ARG A 114 -35.24 4.87 8.07
CA ARG A 114 -34.80 6.21 7.66
C ARG A 114 -33.38 6.47 8.13
N GLY A 115 -32.66 7.25 7.33
CA GLY A 115 -31.32 7.74 7.62
C GLY A 115 -31.32 9.26 7.73
N THR A 116 -30.41 9.78 8.55
CA THR A 116 -30.12 11.22 8.65
C THR A 116 -28.62 11.44 8.46
N VAL A 117 -28.23 12.20 7.45
CA VAL A 117 -26.84 12.62 7.24
C VAL A 117 -26.41 13.52 8.40
N MET A 118 -25.36 13.10 9.11
CA MET A 118 -24.81 13.83 10.26
C MET A 118 -23.60 14.69 9.86
N ASP A 119 -22.82 14.24 8.88
CA ASP A 119 -21.76 15.02 8.25
C ASP A 119 -22.04 15.18 6.76
N SER A 120 -22.62 16.32 6.38
CA SER A 120 -22.96 16.63 4.99
C SER A 120 -21.76 17.09 4.14
N ASN A 121 -20.60 17.32 4.76
CA ASN A 121 -19.39 17.72 4.05
C ASN A 121 -18.52 16.50 3.71
N HIS A 122 -18.73 15.36 4.39
CA HIS A 122 -18.00 14.14 4.12
C HIS A 122 -18.27 13.63 2.69
N PRO A 123 -17.23 13.27 1.89
CA PRO A 123 -17.39 12.80 0.51
C PRO A 123 -18.42 11.67 0.33
N ILE A 124 -18.49 10.75 1.30
CA ILE A 124 -19.47 9.65 1.30
C ILE A 124 -20.92 10.14 1.14
N THR A 125 -21.26 11.31 1.66
CA THR A 125 -22.65 11.82 1.68
C THR A 125 -23.02 12.69 0.48
N GLN A 126 -22.09 12.88 -0.46
CA GLN A 126 -22.34 13.68 -1.66
C GLN A 126 -23.50 13.09 -2.48
N GLY A 127 -24.43 13.96 -2.89
CA GLY A 127 -25.61 13.57 -3.66
C GLY A 127 -26.76 12.97 -2.84
N VAL A 128 -26.60 12.82 -1.52
CA VAL A 128 -27.62 12.23 -0.63
C VAL A 128 -28.31 13.33 0.18
N PRO A 129 -29.65 13.40 0.20
CA PRO A 129 -30.37 14.40 0.99
C PRO A 129 -30.21 14.15 2.49
N ILE A 130 -30.28 15.22 3.29
CA ILE A 130 -30.07 15.15 4.75
C ILE A 130 -30.95 14.11 5.42
N ASN A 131 -32.20 13.94 4.98
CA ASN A 131 -33.06 12.86 5.43
C ASN A 131 -33.48 12.02 4.23
N PHE A 132 -33.33 10.71 4.33
CA PHE A 132 -33.66 9.79 3.26
C PHE A 132 -34.27 8.50 3.82
N THR A 133 -34.85 7.70 2.92
CA THR A 133 -35.36 6.37 3.24
C THR A 133 -34.25 5.37 2.91
N VAL A 134 -33.90 4.49 3.84
CA VAL A 134 -32.81 3.53 3.67
C VAL A 134 -33.22 2.36 2.77
N TYR A 135 -34.43 1.85 2.98
CA TYR A 135 -34.96 0.69 2.28
C TYR A 135 -36.31 0.97 1.61
N THR A 136 -36.53 0.44 0.42
CA THR A 136 -37.78 0.53 -0.36
C THR A 136 -38.96 -0.21 0.30
N SER A 137 -38.68 -1.09 1.26
CA SER A 137 -39.70 -1.88 1.97
C SER A 137 -39.61 -1.74 3.49
N ALA A 138 -40.75 -2.01 4.15
CA ALA A 138 -40.79 -2.22 5.59
C ALA A 138 -40.36 -3.65 5.96
N ASN A 139 -39.87 -3.85 7.18
CA ASN A 139 -39.38 -5.12 7.76
C ASN A 139 -37.95 -5.63 7.46
N PRO A 140 -37.13 -5.11 6.52
CA PRO A 140 -35.72 -5.47 6.52
C PRO A 140 -35.02 -4.93 7.77
N ASP A 141 -34.10 -5.74 8.30
CA ASP A 141 -33.26 -5.35 9.41
C ASP A 141 -32.00 -4.60 8.95
N MET A 142 -31.42 -3.84 9.87
CA MET A 142 -30.19 -3.06 9.66
C MET A 142 -29.39 -3.08 10.96
N TYR A 143 -28.06 -3.11 10.84
CA TYR A 143 -27.16 -2.94 11.98
C TYR A 143 -26.92 -1.46 12.26
N TYR A 144 -26.66 -1.14 13.53
CA TYR A 144 -26.24 0.19 13.93
C TYR A 144 -25.28 0.12 15.12
N LEU A 145 -24.39 1.11 15.19
CA LEU A 145 -23.53 1.34 16.34
C LEU A 145 -24.31 2.21 17.32
N GLY A 146 -24.72 1.61 18.44
CA GLY A 146 -25.44 2.32 19.49
C GLY A 146 -24.54 3.34 20.17
N GLN A 147 -25.07 4.52 20.50
CA GLN A 147 -24.29 5.61 21.10
C GLN A 147 -23.55 5.21 22.40
N GLU A 148 -24.13 4.31 23.20
CA GLU A 148 -23.51 3.81 24.45
C GLU A 148 -22.43 2.75 24.19
N ASN A 149 -22.42 2.17 22.99
CA ASN A 149 -21.61 1.02 22.64
C ASN A 149 -20.45 1.32 21.72
N ILE A 150 -20.50 2.44 21.02
CA ILE A 150 -19.49 2.86 20.07
C ILE A 150 -18.20 3.30 20.78
N PHE A 151 -17.06 2.94 20.21
CA PHE A 151 -15.77 3.33 20.76
C PHE A 151 -15.46 4.79 20.42
N THR A 152 -14.71 5.46 21.29
CA THR A 152 -14.18 6.80 21.01
C THR A 152 -13.21 6.70 19.83
N GLY A 153 -13.33 7.61 18.86
CA GLY A 153 -12.53 7.61 17.62
C GLY A 153 -13.33 7.22 16.38
N VAL A 154 -14.50 6.59 16.55
CA VAL A 154 -15.43 6.36 15.45
C VAL A 154 -16.17 7.65 15.09
N GLN A 155 -16.15 8.01 13.81
CA GLN A 155 -16.82 9.19 13.27
C GLN A 155 -18.17 8.81 12.67
N LEU A 156 -19.22 9.53 13.05
CA LEU A 156 -20.59 9.22 12.67
C LEU A 156 -20.96 10.00 11.41
N ILE A 157 -21.19 9.29 10.30
CA ILE A 157 -21.50 9.93 9.01
C ILE A 157 -23.00 9.96 8.73
N VAL A 158 -23.68 8.82 8.95
CA VAL A 158 -25.14 8.72 8.81
C VAL A 158 -25.72 8.06 10.05
N GLY A 159 -26.75 8.70 10.60
CA GLY A 159 -27.52 8.22 11.73
C GLY A 159 -28.77 7.49 11.35
N ARG A 160 -29.24 6.65 12.25
CA ARG A 160 -30.61 6.14 12.24
C ARG A 160 -31.56 7.32 12.47
N GLY A 161 -32.48 7.55 11.53
CA GLY A 161 -33.40 8.69 11.59
C GLY A 161 -34.31 8.68 12.83
N GLN A 162 -34.63 9.88 13.35
CA GLN A 162 -35.46 10.15 14.54
C GLN A 162 -35.12 9.22 15.74
N GLY A 163 -34.14 9.61 16.56
CA GLY A 163 -33.70 8.85 17.73
C GLY A 163 -32.37 9.36 18.31
N PRO A 164 -31.76 8.64 19.28
CA PRO A 164 -30.37 8.86 19.71
C PRO A 164 -29.39 8.77 18.53
N GLN A 165 -28.17 9.29 18.69
CA GLN A 165 -27.13 9.32 17.63
C GLN A 165 -26.54 7.92 17.36
N ASP A 166 -27.39 7.02 16.88
CA ASP A 166 -27.04 5.65 16.50
C ASP A 166 -26.51 5.66 15.06
N ALA A 167 -25.27 5.21 14.86
CA ALA A 167 -24.61 5.26 13.56
C ALA A 167 -25.02 4.07 12.69
N ILE A 168 -25.51 4.33 11.49
CA ILE A 168 -25.79 3.29 10.46
C ILE A 168 -24.74 3.31 9.35
N LEU A 169 -24.01 4.42 9.22
CA LEU A 169 -22.77 4.55 8.46
C LEU A 169 -21.78 5.34 9.32
N ALA A 170 -20.61 4.77 9.54
CA ALA A 170 -19.54 5.37 10.33
C ALA A 170 -18.18 5.11 9.70
N VAL A 171 -17.21 5.97 9.98
CA VAL A 171 -15.84 5.82 9.49
C VAL A 171 -14.83 5.89 10.63
N VAL A 172 -13.67 5.29 10.41
CA VAL A 172 -12.49 5.46 11.26
C VAL A 172 -11.32 5.75 10.34
N ASP A 173 -10.62 6.84 10.60
CA ASP A 173 -9.45 7.24 9.82
C ASP A 173 -8.21 6.47 10.27
N ALA A 174 -7.30 6.22 9.33
CA ALA A 174 -6.00 5.63 9.58
C ALA A 174 -5.21 6.42 10.66
N GLY A 175 -4.56 5.70 11.56
CA GLY A 175 -3.83 6.25 12.70
C GLY A 175 -4.66 6.42 13.97
N THR A 176 -5.97 6.17 13.93
CA THR A 176 -6.86 6.29 15.10
C THR A 176 -6.68 5.11 16.07
N THR A 177 -6.67 5.40 17.36
CA THR A 177 -6.83 4.39 18.42
C THR A 177 -8.26 4.44 18.94
N LEU A 178 -9.02 3.37 18.71
CA LEU A 178 -10.37 3.21 19.23
C LEU A 178 -10.31 2.77 20.69
N THR A 179 -11.06 3.46 21.55
CA THR A 179 -11.04 3.20 23.00
C THR A 179 -12.45 3.15 23.60
N LYS A 180 -12.66 2.25 24.55
CA LYS A 180 -13.87 2.20 25.38
C LYS A 180 -13.53 1.70 26.79
N PRO A 181 -14.01 2.37 27.86
CA PRO A 181 -13.73 1.91 29.22
C PRO A 181 -14.22 0.48 29.47
N GLY A 182 -13.28 -0.41 29.82
CA GLY A 182 -13.58 -1.83 30.08
C GLY A 182 -13.27 -2.76 28.91
N ASP A 183 -12.96 -2.22 27.73
CA ASP A 183 -12.61 -2.97 26.53
C ASP A 183 -11.15 -2.71 26.11
N PRO A 184 -10.49 -3.63 25.38
CA PRO A 184 -9.16 -3.40 24.83
C PRO A 184 -9.15 -2.28 23.78
N ASP A 185 -8.08 -1.48 23.78
CA ASP A 185 -7.85 -0.48 22.74
C ASP A 185 -7.58 -1.17 21.40
N THR A 186 -8.09 -0.58 20.32
CA THR A 186 -7.92 -1.09 18.95
C THR A 186 -7.21 -0.06 18.10
N GLN A 187 -6.06 -0.42 17.54
CA GLN A 187 -5.33 0.44 16.62
C GLN A 187 -5.86 0.25 15.20
N VAL A 188 -6.27 1.35 14.56
CA VAL A 188 -6.71 1.38 13.16
C VAL A 188 -5.64 2.08 12.34
N ASN A 189 -5.00 1.34 11.44
CA ASN A 189 -3.88 1.77 10.59
C ASN A 189 -4.30 2.05 9.15
N ALA A 190 -5.56 1.82 8.79
CA ALA A 190 -6.12 2.11 7.47
C ALA A 190 -7.56 2.64 7.60
N ASN A 191 -7.98 3.48 6.66
CA ASN A 191 -9.33 4.03 6.64
C ASN A 191 -10.36 2.91 6.49
N SER A 192 -11.39 2.92 7.32
CA SER A 192 -12.41 1.87 7.30
C SER A 192 -13.81 2.46 7.46
N VAL A 193 -14.79 1.81 6.82
CA VAL A 193 -16.19 2.23 6.81
C VAL A 193 -17.05 1.10 7.34
N PHE A 194 -17.83 1.39 8.38
CA PHE A 194 -18.95 0.55 8.77
C PHE A 194 -20.20 0.93 7.98
N PHE A 195 -20.86 -0.06 7.37
CA PHE A 195 -22.07 0.12 6.56
C PHE A 195 -23.17 -0.83 7.03
N GLY A 196 -23.94 -0.43 8.04
CA GLY A 196 -24.92 -1.30 8.70
C GLY A 196 -26.14 -1.68 7.85
N MET A 197 -26.36 -0.96 6.74
CA MET A 197 -27.47 -1.11 5.78
C MET A 197 -27.28 -2.32 4.86
N HIS A 198 -27.15 -3.52 5.43
CA HIS A 198 -26.67 -4.71 4.72
C HIS A 198 -27.65 -5.42 3.79
N LYS A 199 -28.90 -4.96 3.65
CA LYS A 199 -29.92 -5.62 2.81
C LYS A 199 -30.06 -4.94 1.44
N SER A 200 -29.10 -5.16 0.57
CA SER A 200 -28.98 -4.48 -0.73
C SER A 200 -30.17 -4.61 -1.66
N GLN A 201 -30.80 -5.79 -1.70
CA GLN A 201 -32.05 -6.05 -2.44
C GLN A 201 -33.22 -5.11 -2.09
N TYR A 202 -33.11 -4.35 -0.99
CA TYR A 202 -34.09 -3.34 -0.59
C TYR A 202 -33.55 -1.92 -0.62
N TRP A 203 -32.32 -1.65 -1.04
CA TRP A 203 -31.77 -0.31 -1.08
C TRP A 203 -32.62 0.65 -1.91
N THR A 204 -32.70 1.90 -1.45
CA THR A 204 -33.09 3.01 -2.30
C THR A 204 -31.86 3.52 -3.07
N PRO A 205 -32.06 4.36 -4.11
CA PRO A 205 -30.93 4.98 -4.82
C PRO A 205 -29.99 5.76 -3.91
N GLU A 206 -30.50 6.38 -2.84
CA GLU A 206 -29.66 7.09 -1.86
C GLU A 206 -28.74 6.15 -1.08
N THR A 207 -29.24 4.99 -0.64
CA THR A 207 -28.43 4.00 0.07
C THR A 207 -27.37 3.39 -0.85
N GLU A 208 -27.75 3.08 -2.09
CA GLU A 208 -26.81 2.62 -3.11
C GLU A 208 -25.73 3.66 -3.41
N THR A 209 -26.09 4.95 -3.46
CA THR A 209 -25.15 6.06 -3.60
C THR A 209 -24.17 6.12 -2.42
N LEU A 210 -24.65 5.99 -1.18
CA LEU A 210 -23.77 5.93 0.00
C LEU A 210 -22.80 4.75 -0.08
N PHE A 211 -23.24 3.58 -0.54
CA PHE A 211 -22.39 2.41 -0.70
C PHE A 211 -21.27 2.66 -1.72
N LYS A 212 -21.63 3.15 -2.92
CA LYS A 212 -20.67 3.49 -3.99
C LYS A 212 -19.69 4.57 -3.57
N ASN A 213 -20.17 5.64 -2.91
CA ASN A 213 -19.30 6.69 -2.39
C ASN A 213 -18.37 6.17 -1.29
N SER A 214 -18.80 5.19 -0.48
CA SER A 214 -17.93 4.56 0.52
C SER A 214 -16.80 3.77 -0.12
N LEU A 215 -17.08 3.01 -1.18
CA LEU A 215 -16.06 2.32 -1.98
C LEU A 215 -15.07 3.31 -2.60
N MET A 216 -15.57 4.37 -3.24
CA MET A 216 -14.71 5.38 -3.87
C MET A 216 -13.89 6.16 -2.85
N TRP A 217 -14.45 6.53 -1.70
CA TRP A 217 -13.70 7.21 -0.66
C TRP A 217 -12.54 6.35 -0.14
N LEU A 218 -12.79 5.05 0.10
CA LEU A 218 -11.72 4.11 0.45
C LEU A 218 -10.69 3.97 -0.67
N TYR A 219 -11.13 3.88 -1.92
CA TYR A 219 -10.24 3.78 -3.08
C TYR A 219 -9.33 5.00 -3.23
N GLU A 220 -9.92 6.20 -3.28
CA GLU A 220 -9.19 7.44 -3.50
C GLU A 220 -8.25 7.78 -2.34
N THR A 221 -8.63 7.45 -1.10
CA THR A 221 -7.78 7.71 0.08
C THR A 221 -6.73 6.63 0.33
N SER A 222 -6.87 5.46 -0.30
CA SER A 222 -5.84 4.40 -0.31
C SER A 222 -4.86 4.54 -1.48
N PHE A 223 -5.27 5.22 -2.54
CA PHE A 223 -4.44 5.48 -3.69
C PHE A 223 -3.33 6.47 -3.35
N VAL A 224 -2.09 5.99 -3.34
CA VAL A 224 -0.92 6.84 -3.36
C VAL A 224 -0.49 6.99 -4.82
N PRO A 225 -0.68 8.17 -5.45
CA PRO A 225 -0.26 8.36 -6.83
C PRO A 225 1.23 8.07 -6.97
N PRO A 226 1.66 7.40 -8.05
CA PRO A 226 3.07 7.18 -8.27
C PRO A 226 3.76 8.52 -8.48
N GLU A 227 4.92 8.68 -7.85
CA GLU A 227 5.83 9.77 -8.06
C GLU A 227 6.71 9.52 -9.28
N THR A 228 7.15 10.61 -9.91
CA THR A 228 8.16 10.56 -10.98
C THR A 228 9.45 11.20 -10.50
N PHE A 229 10.57 10.52 -10.74
CA PHE A 229 11.90 11.06 -10.49
C PHE A 229 12.73 11.06 -11.77
N GLU A 230 13.30 12.23 -12.09
CA GLU A 230 14.09 12.45 -13.30
C GLU A 230 15.60 12.51 -12.99
N ILE A 231 16.39 11.69 -13.68
CA ILE A 231 17.86 11.68 -13.58
C ILE A 231 18.45 12.16 -14.88
N GLN A 232 19.20 13.26 -14.83
CA GLN A 232 19.95 13.75 -15.98
C GLN A 232 21.11 12.80 -16.30
N LEU A 233 21.12 12.27 -17.52
CA LEU A 233 22.16 11.41 -18.05
C LEU A 233 23.06 12.17 -19.04
N SER A 234 24.35 11.93 -18.95
CA SER A 234 25.32 12.33 -19.97
C SER A 234 25.46 11.22 -21.01
N GLU A 235 25.85 11.58 -22.23
CA GLU A 235 26.28 10.59 -23.23
C GLU A 235 27.37 9.67 -22.67
N GLY A 236 27.23 8.37 -22.92
CA GLY A 236 28.09 7.33 -22.38
C GLY A 236 27.65 6.85 -21.01
N GLN A 237 28.62 6.49 -20.17
CA GLN A 237 28.37 5.78 -18.92
C GLN A 237 27.99 6.74 -17.78
N ASN A 238 26.90 6.43 -17.06
CA ASN A 238 26.38 7.16 -15.91
C ASN A 238 26.30 6.23 -14.71
N LEU A 239 26.68 6.71 -13.52
CA LEU A 239 26.53 5.95 -12.28
C LEU A 239 25.32 6.47 -11.51
N VAL A 240 24.26 5.67 -11.45
CA VAL A 240 22.93 6.06 -10.93
C VAL A 240 22.47 5.11 -9.82
N SER A 241 21.43 5.52 -9.11
CA SER A 241 20.66 4.67 -8.20
C SER A 241 19.16 4.90 -8.39
N ILE A 242 18.36 4.15 -7.65
CA ILE A 242 16.90 4.23 -7.70
C ILE A 242 16.39 4.95 -6.43
N PRO A 243 15.88 6.19 -6.57
CA PRO A 243 15.37 6.97 -5.44
C PRO A 243 13.95 6.60 -5.01
N LEU A 244 13.20 5.86 -5.84
CA LEU A 244 11.81 5.43 -5.60
C LEU A 244 11.72 3.91 -5.45
N ILE A 245 10.65 3.41 -4.82
CA ILE A 245 10.24 2.00 -4.92
C ILE A 245 9.52 1.84 -6.26
N LEU A 246 10.15 1.20 -7.24
CA LEU A 246 9.58 1.08 -8.59
C LEU A 246 8.43 0.08 -8.65
N ASP A 247 7.47 0.33 -9.54
CA ASP A 247 6.37 -0.60 -9.83
C ASP A 247 6.87 -1.91 -10.49
N SER A 248 7.97 -1.82 -11.25
CA SER A 248 8.71 -2.95 -11.81
C SER A 248 10.21 -2.71 -11.67
N ASP A 249 10.94 -3.73 -11.23
CA ASP A 249 12.39 -3.72 -11.18
C ASP A 249 13.03 -4.30 -12.46
N ASP A 250 12.25 -4.78 -13.43
CA ASP A 250 12.79 -5.36 -14.67
C ASP A 250 13.45 -4.26 -15.53
N VAL A 251 14.71 -4.50 -15.90
CA VAL A 251 15.47 -3.56 -16.73
C VAL A 251 14.78 -3.32 -18.07
N ASN A 252 14.15 -4.31 -18.69
CA ASN A 252 13.48 -4.13 -19.98
C ASN A 252 12.30 -3.17 -19.90
N ASP A 253 11.54 -3.18 -18.81
CA ASP A 253 10.43 -2.25 -18.60
C ASP A 253 10.95 -0.82 -18.43
N ILE A 254 12.05 -0.65 -17.68
CA ILE A 254 12.73 0.64 -17.51
C ILE A 254 13.25 1.15 -18.87
N LEU A 255 13.90 0.29 -19.66
CA LEU A 255 14.46 0.65 -20.96
C LEU A 255 13.37 0.95 -22.00
N ALA A 256 12.22 0.28 -21.95
CA ALA A 256 11.09 0.55 -22.84
C ALA A 256 10.60 2.01 -22.72
N SER A 257 10.69 2.58 -21.52
CA SER A 257 10.34 3.98 -21.24
C SER A 257 11.50 4.96 -21.46
N ASN A 258 12.72 4.46 -21.68
CA ASN A 258 13.96 5.26 -21.73
C ASN A 258 14.88 4.78 -22.88
N PRO A 259 14.49 4.99 -24.15
CA PRO A 259 15.13 4.38 -25.32
C PRO A 259 16.59 4.81 -25.56
N GLU A 260 17.03 5.93 -25.00
CA GLU A 260 18.41 6.41 -25.09
C GLU A 260 19.37 5.58 -24.24
N VAL A 261 18.87 4.86 -23.23
CA VAL A 261 19.65 3.94 -22.39
C VAL A 261 19.72 2.59 -23.10
N THR A 262 20.93 2.16 -23.45
CA THR A 262 21.12 0.92 -24.24
C THR A 262 21.60 -0.26 -23.41
N TYR A 263 22.17 0.01 -22.24
CA TYR A 263 22.77 -1.02 -21.42
C TYR A 263 22.80 -0.62 -19.95
N VAL A 264 22.45 -1.57 -19.08
CA VAL A 264 22.51 -1.45 -17.62
C VAL A 264 23.47 -2.52 -17.10
N SER A 265 24.42 -2.11 -16.27
CA SER A 265 25.33 -3.02 -15.59
C SER A 265 25.35 -2.80 -14.09
N GLU A 266 25.59 -3.89 -13.38
CA GLU A 266 25.74 -3.91 -11.94
C GLU A 266 27.09 -4.51 -11.56
N TYR A 267 27.51 -4.29 -10.31
CA TYR A 267 28.72 -4.88 -9.76
C TYR A 267 28.38 -5.96 -8.73
N ASN A 268 28.88 -7.17 -8.96
CA ASN A 268 28.79 -8.30 -8.03
C ASN A 268 30.16 -9.01 -7.98
N GLY A 269 31.19 -8.30 -7.50
CA GLY A 269 32.59 -8.72 -7.56
C GLY A 269 33.23 -8.51 -8.95
N ASN A 270 32.45 -8.64 -10.02
CA ASN A 270 32.75 -8.21 -11.38
C ASN A 270 31.56 -7.46 -11.97
N PHE A 271 31.78 -6.71 -13.06
CA PHE A 271 30.70 -6.11 -13.82
C PHE A 271 29.94 -7.16 -14.61
N VAL A 272 28.63 -7.14 -14.50
CA VAL A 272 27.70 -8.00 -15.25
C VAL A 272 26.52 -7.16 -15.75
N THR A 273 25.83 -7.67 -16.77
CA THR A 273 24.56 -7.08 -17.22
C THR A 273 23.54 -7.20 -16.11
N ALA A 274 22.88 -6.10 -15.77
CA ALA A 274 21.75 -6.13 -14.84
C ALA A 274 20.50 -6.60 -15.59
N THR A 275 19.75 -7.52 -14.97
CA THR A 275 18.40 -7.90 -15.42
C THR A 275 17.32 -7.21 -14.60
N SER A 276 17.66 -6.76 -13.38
CA SER A 276 16.79 -5.94 -12.56
C SER A 276 17.54 -4.78 -11.91
N MET A 277 16.78 -3.72 -11.61
CA MET A 277 17.20 -2.53 -10.89
C MET A 277 16.45 -2.49 -9.56
N VAL A 278 17.11 -2.93 -8.49
CA VAL A 278 16.58 -2.97 -7.13
C VAL A 278 17.09 -1.79 -6.29
N ASN A 279 16.30 -1.43 -5.28
CA ASN A 279 16.63 -0.36 -4.34
C ASN A 279 17.97 -0.59 -3.63
N ASN A 280 18.53 0.51 -3.09
CA ASN A 280 19.79 0.52 -2.33
C ASN A 280 21.06 0.11 -3.09
N LYS A 281 20.98 -0.13 -4.40
CA LYS A 281 22.11 -0.53 -5.25
C LYS A 281 22.46 0.54 -6.28
N GLY A 282 23.74 0.62 -6.63
CA GLY A 282 24.23 1.48 -7.71
C GLY A 282 24.33 0.72 -9.03
N TYR A 283 24.05 1.43 -10.14
CA TYR A 283 24.04 0.87 -11.49
C TYR A 283 24.80 1.77 -12.46
N PHE A 284 25.46 1.15 -13.42
CA PHE A 284 26.06 1.85 -14.55
C PHE A 284 25.17 1.75 -15.77
N LEU A 285 24.65 2.90 -16.22
CA LEU A 285 23.78 3.02 -17.39
C LEU A 285 24.55 3.67 -18.52
N ASN A 286 24.55 3.04 -19.70
CA ASN A 286 25.11 3.64 -20.90
C ASN A 286 24.02 4.32 -21.71
N SER A 287 24.11 5.63 -21.87
CA SER A 287 23.22 6.41 -22.74
C SER A 287 23.89 6.77 -24.06
N THR A 288 23.11 6.79 -25.14
CA THR A 288 23.58 7.12 -26.50
C THR A 288 23.68 8.63 -26.76
N SER A 289 23.12 9.45 -25.88
CA SER A 289 23.13 10.91 -25.95
C SER A 289 22.91 11.48 -24.55
N ASN A 290 23.02 12.80 -24.40
CA ASN A 290 22.50 13.46 -23.21
C ASN A 290 20.98 13.30 -23.20
N SER A 291 20.44 12.74 -22.11
CA SER A 291 19.04 12.33 -22.00
C SER A 291 18.54 12.44 -20.56
N VAL A 292 17.25 12.19 -20.35
CA VAL A 292 16.65 12.13 -19.02
C VAL A 292 16.14 10.72 -18.79
N LEU A 293 16.65 10.07 -17.76
CA LEU A 293 16.08 8.82 -17.26
C LEU A 293 14.90 9.17 -16.37
N THR A 294 13.71 8.72 -16.77
CA THR A 294 12.47 8.91 -16.02
C THR A 294 12.15 7.61 -15.29
N LEU A 295 12.02 7.70 -13.97
CA LEU A 295 11.63 6.59 -13.09
C LEU A 295 10.28 6.91 -12.44
N THR A 296 9.39 5.94 -12.40
CA THR A 296 8.06 6.06 -11.79
C THR A 296 7.89 5.00 -10.69
N GLY A 297 7.32 5.39 -9.56
CA GLY A 297 7.10 4.49 -8.43
C GLY A 297 6.66 5.23 -7.17
N GLN A 298 6.80 4.59 -6.01
CA GLN A 298 6.37 5.14 -4.71
C GLN A 298 7.56 5.72 -3.92
N LEU A 299 7.29 6.68 -3.04
CA LEU A 299 8.29 7.11 -2.06
C LEU A 299 8.57 5.98 -1.06
N ALA A 300 9.85 5.76 -0.75
CA ALA A 300 10.19 4.92 0.37
C ALA A 300 9.85 5.66 1.67
N THR A 301 9.02 5.07 2.52
CA THR A 301 8.64 5.61 3.84
C THR A 301 9.24 4.81 5.00
N GLU A 302 9.63 3.56 4.75
CA GLU A 302 10.25 2.68 5.73
C GLU A 302 11.78 2.81 5.77
N GLN A 303 12.37 2.49 6.92
CA GLN A 303 13.83 2.45 7.07
C GLN A 303 14.45 1.48 6.05
N GLN A 304 15.43 1.97 5.31
CA GLN A 304 16.19 1.21 4.33
C GLN A 304 17.38 0.50 5.00
N SER A 305 17.74 -0.67 4.50
CA SER A 305 18.85 -1.48 5.02
C SER A 305 19.75 -1.98 3.90
N VAL A 306 21.05 -1.72 4.03
CA VAL A 306 22.06 -2.06 3.02
C VAL A 306 23.15 -2.91 3.66
N GLN A 307 23.33 -4.14 3.19
CA GLN A 307 24.43 -4.98 3.62
C GLN A 307 25.72 -4.58 2.88
N LEU A 308 26.68 -4.04 3.61
CA LEU A 308 27.99 -3.65 3.08
C LEU A 308 29.04 -4.67 3.47
N ASN A 309 29.84 -5.10 2.49
CA ASN A 309 30.95 -6.03 2.69
C ASN A 309 32.27 -5.26 2.93
N SER A 310 33.28 -5.95 3.47
CA SER A 310 34.64 -5.42 3.46
C SER A 310 35.10 -5.20 2.01
N GLY A 311 35.86 -4.13 1.78
CA GLY A 311 36.27 -3.70 0.44
C GLY A 311 35.28 -2.74 -0.21
N MET A 312 35.17 -2.82 -1.54
CA MET A 312 34.38 -1.90 -2.37
C MET A 312 32.95 -2.42 -2.56
N ASN A 313 31.98 -1.54 -2.38
CA ASN A 313 30.56 -1.81 -2.59
C ASN A 313 29.98 -0.77 -3.54
N LEU A 314 29.21 -1.19 -4.52
CA LEU A 314 28.47 -0.29 -5.42
C LEU A 314 27.09 -0.05 -4.84
N VAL A 315 26.87 1.14 -4.29
CA VAL A 315 25.73 1.47 -3.44
C VAL A 315 24.91 2.57 -4.09
N GLY A 316 23.60 2.51 -3.89
CA GLY A 316 22.66 3.57 -4.22
C GLY A 316 21.84 3.96 -3.00
N ILE A 317 21.19 5.11 -3.06
CA ILE A 317 20.21 5.51 -2.05
C ILE A 317 18.81 5.53 -2.66
N THR A 318 17.84 5.07 -1.87
CA THR A 318 16.41 5.02 -2.17
C THR A 318 15.71 6.03 -1.28
N THR A 319 15.83 7.28 -1.69
CA THR A 319 15.27 8.46 -1.05
C THR A 319 15.27 9.59 -2.07
N THR A 320 14.34 10.53 -1.90
CA THR A 320 14.31 11.80 -2.64
C THR A 320 15.00 12.95 -1.88
N SER A 321 15.63 12.65 -0.74
CA SER A 321 16.39 13.58 0.08
C SER A 321 17.88 13.25 0.11
N ASN A 322 18.70 14.29 0.30
CA ASN A 322 20.14 14.11 0.44
C ASN A 322 20.51 13.42 1.77
N ILE A 323 21.53 12.57 1.75
CA ILE A 323 22.11 11.96 2.96
C ILE A 323 23.53 12.46 3.17
N ALA A 324 23.78 13.09 4.32
CA ALA A 324 25.12 13.53 4.70
C ALA A 324 26.03 12.35 5.05
N LEU A 325 27.30 12.36 4.60
CA LEU A 325 28.26 11.27 4.89
C LEU A 325 28.51 11.06 6.38
N SER A 326 28.25 12.07 7.22
CA SER A 326 28.35 11.94 8.68
C SER A 326 27.37 10.92 9.27
N SER A 327 26.28 10.58 8.58
CA SER A 327 25.34 9.54 9.01
C SER A 327 25.80 8.12 8.68
N LEU A 328 26.83 7.97 7.84
CA LEU A 328 27.32 6.66 7.42
C LEU A 328 27.96 5.90 8.59
N PRO A 329 27.87 4.56 8.59
CA PRO A 329 28.53 3.74 9.61
C PRO A 329 30.01 4.06 9.71
N SER A 330 30.56 3.93 10.93
CA SER A 330 31.97 4.23 11.21
C SER A 330 32.97 3.41 10.36
N GLN A 331 32.53 2.26 9.85
CA GLN A 331 33.28 1.31 9.03
C GLN A 331 33.49 1.79 7.59
N VAL A 332 32.65 2.72 7.11
CA VAL A 332 32.84 3.36 5.79
C VAL A 332 33.95 4.38 5.91
N ILE A 333 35.03 4.15 5.16
CA ILE A 333 36.26 4.94 5.23
C ILE A 333 36.48 5.82 4.00
N GLU A 334 35.81 5.51 2.89
CA GLU A 334 35.92 6.27 1.65
C GLU A 334 34.62 6.15 0.86
N VAL A 335 34.21 7.25 0.24
CA VAL A 335 33.06 7.30 -0.68
C VAL A 335 33.49 8.01 -1.96
N SER A 336 33.26 7.38 -3.11
CA SER A 336 33.58 7.95 -4.42
C SER A 336 32.31 8.22 -5.22
N LYS A 337 32.14 9.49 -5.62
CA LYS A 337 31.08 9.99 -6.49
C LYS A 337 31.63 10.14 -7.90
N ARG A 338 30.94 9.60 -8.91
CA ARG A 338 31.31 9.80 -10.31
C ARG A 338 30.77 11.13 -10.82
N ASN A 339 31.62 11.92 -11.46
CA ASN A 339 31.26 13.19 -12.08
C ASN A 339 30.77 12.97 -13.54
N PRO A 340 30.05 13.95 -14.14
CA PRO A 340 29.58 13.84 -15.52
C PRO A 340 30.70 13.61 -16.55
N ASP A 341 31.89 14.17 -16.30
CA ASP A 341 33.09 14.00 -17.14
C ASP A 341 33.79 12.63 -16.98
N GLY A 342 33.24 11.75 -16.14
CA GLY A 342 33.79 10.42 -15.86
C GLY A 342 34.88 10.38 -14.78
N THR A 343 35.30 11.52 -14.23
CA THR A 343 36.20 11.56 -13.08
C THR A 343 35.48 11.20 -11.78
N TYR A 344 36.24 11.03 -10.70
CA TYR A 344 35.69 10.75 -9.37
C TYR A 344 36.06 11.82 -8.36
N THR A 345 35.06 12.29 -7.61
CA THR A 345 35.25 13.03 -6.37
C THR A 345 35.27 12.03 -5.22
N ILE A 346 36.34 12.03 -4.42
CA ILE A 346 36.56 11.05 -3.36
C ILE A 346 36.57 11.75 -2.00
N ALA A 347 35.66 11.33 -1.13
CA ALA A 347 35.63 11.69 0.28
C ALA A 347 36.30 10.59 1.10
N THR A 348 37.19 10.95 2.02
CA THR A 348 37.92 9.99 2.87
C THR A 348 37.77 10.35 4.33
N LYS A 349 37.57 9.34 5.18
CA LYS A 349 37.37 9.50 6.63
C LYS A 349 38.68 9.32 7.38
N TYR A 350 39.16 10.38 8.03
CA TYR A 350 40.33 10.36 8.90
C TYR A 350 39.92 10.73 10.32
N VAL A 351 40.22 9.84 11.28
CA VAL A 351 39.94 10.06 12.72
C VAL A 351 38.48 10.47 12.98
N GLY A 352 37.55 9.85 12.23
CA GLY A 352 36.11 10.10 12.34
C GLY A 352 35.58 11.29 11.54
N VAL A 353 36.44 12.11 10.93
CA VAL A 353 36.06 13.30 10.15
C VAL A 353 36.21 13.04 8.64
N TRP A 354 35.23 13.50 7.85
CA TRP A 354 35.26 13.43 6.40
C TRP A 354 36.04 14.59 5.77
N PHE A 355 36.97 14.27 4.89
CA PHE A 355 37.68 15.21 4.03
C PHE A 355 37.07 15.14 2.62
N ASN A 356 36.93 16.29 1.94
CA ASN A 356 36.20 16.43 0.68
C ASN A 356 34.75 15.90 0.76
N SER A 357 34.10 16.15 1.89
CA SER A 357 32.72 15.71 2.11
C SER A 357 31.77 16.32 1.07
N PHE A 358 30.80 15.51 0.65
CA PHE A 358 29.66 15.88 -0.19
C PHE A 358 28.45 15.10 0.31
N ASP A 359 27.24 15.47 -0.09
CA ASP A 359 26.07 14.66 0.24
C ASP A 359 25.85 13.54 -0.79
N LEU A 360 25.27 12.43 -0.33
CA LEU A 360 24.69 11.44 -1.22
C LEU A 360 23.38 12.02 -1.75
N GLU A 361 23.30 12.18 -3.06
CA GLU A 361 22.20 12.81 -3.78
C GLU A 361 21.28 11.73 -4.37
N PRO A 362 19.96 11.93 -4.32
CA PRO A 362 18.98 11.07 -4.99
C PRO A 362 19.32 10.80 -6.45
N GLY A 363 19.15 9.55 -6.87
CA GLY A 363 19.40 9.12 -8.26
C GLY A 363 20.88 8.96 -8.64
N LYS A 364 21.84 9.17 -7.72
CA LYS A 364 23.27 8.94 -7.95
C LYS A 364 23.74 7.64 -7.31
N GLY A 365 24.59 6.90 -8.02
CA GLY A 365 25.30 5.76 -7.47
C GLY A 365 26.67 6.14 -6.90
N TYR A 366 27.16 5.34 -5.95
CA TYR A 366 28.39 5.59 -5.22
C TYR A 366 29.21 4.33 -5.00
N TRP A 367 30.52 4.51 -4.88
CA TRP A 367 31.40 3.46 -4.37
C TRP A 367 31.70 3.69 -2.91
N PHE A 368 31.38 2.72 -2.05
CA PHE A 368 31.72 2.76 -0.63
C PHE A 368 32.85 1.77 -0.35
N LYS A 369 33.90 2.23 0.33
CA LYS A 369 35.00 1.40 0.80
C LYS A 369 34.93 1.18 2.30
N LEU A 370 35.04 -0.07 2.71
CA LEU A 370 34.99 -0.47 4.11
C LEU A 370 36.17 -1.36 4.49
N ASN A 371 36.61 -1.27 5.74
CA ASN A 371 37.58 -2.21 6.31
C ASN A 371 36.90 -3.52 6.76
N ASN A 372 35.69 -3.44 7.28
CA ASN A 372 34.90 -4.56 7.77
C ASN A 372 33.45 -4.40 7.31
N GLY A 373 32.75 -5.53 7.10
CA GLY A 373 31.34 -5.49 6.73
C GLY A 373 30.45 -4.90 7.83
N VAL A 374 29.34 -4.29 7.43
CA VAL A 374 28.35 -3.66 8.32
C VAL A 374 27.01 -3.58 7.60
N THR A 375 25.92 -3.63 8.36
CA THR A 375 24.60 -3.26 7.85
C THR A 375 24.40 -1.75 8.05
N TRP A 376 24.21 -1.01 6.97
CA TRP A 376 23.87 0.40 7.02
C TRP A 376 22.36 0.56 6.97
N ASN A 377 21.78 1.12 8.03
CA ASN A 377 20.38 1.50 8.07
C ASN A 377 20.26 3.01 7.93
N TYR A 378 19.32 3.47 7.10
CA TYR A 378 19.02 4.90 6.96
C TYR A 378 17.52 5.13 6.75
N SER A 379 17.04 6.28 7.18
CA SER A 379 15.67 6.71 6.90
C SER A 379 15.64 7.42 5.55
N PRO A 380 14.73 7.03 4.65
CA PRO A 380 14.55 7.70 3.37
C PRO A 380 13.91 9.08 3.49
#